data_AF-J8BCU1-F1
#
_entry.id   AF-J8BCU1-F1
#
_cell.length_a   1.000
_cell.length_b   1.000
_cell.length_c   1.000
_cell.angle_alpha   90.00
_cell.angle_beta   90.00
_cell.angle_gamma   90.00
#
_symmetry.space_group_name_H-M   'P 1'
#
loop_
_entity.id
_entity.type
_entity.pdbx_description
1 polymer ?
#
loop_
_entity_poly.entity_id
_entity_poly.type
_entity_poly.pdbx_seq_one_letter_code
_entity_poly.pdbx_strand_id
1 'polypeptide(L)'
;MKSMKNVILLVVCFIFLSGCNSKNEAEVQNYIKEKHGIDVDVTKWSSINENNGGNTYHTVQEKDNKYLKFRVKVQGFLYSSIVGDEYKYGKKTYEEYKEFQPTLEEIKKLGYVETEEENALQYMLDNENPEEGSPTDELLLTLKMSNEIDFSQLDSVELDRLYALFQLIQKNNKKITELEIKDQNGKSLGGPFKNVQNIITKEELLLTMKTTMSDAINKYWEGWIRTHTKVEERLHEMQNDRFAIKDITYISSDHEGLRKYIVILKLNSDGIFENNPPLIEDLIKVTTILKEELYNKNYAIDLTNKTGTLYTAWLSSKEIKEANNIEDLVKERFPAN
;
A
#
# COMPACT_ATOMS: atom_id res chain seq x y z
N MET A 1 -55.31 9.78 16.20
CA MET A 1 -54.54 11.05 16.33
C MET A 1 -53.62 11.13 17.55
N LYS A 2 -53.97 10.57 18.72
CA LYS A 2 -53.07 10.57 19.91
C LYS A 2 -51.82 9.70 19.73
N SER A 3 -51.91 8.52 19.11
CA SER A 3 -50.75 7.64 18.90
C SER A 3 -49.73 8.21 17.90
N MET A 4 -50.19 8.90 16.85
CA MET A 4 -49.34 9.53 15.84
C MET A 4 -48.52 10.70 16.42
N LYS A 5 -49.08 11.47 17.36
CA LYS A 5 -48.35 12.51 18.10
C LYS A 5 -47.25 11.93 18.99
N ASN A 6 -47.49 10.76 19.59
CA ASN A 6 -46.48 10.10 20.43
C ASN A 6 -45.32 9.52 19.59
N VAL A 7 -45.59 9.03 18.38
CA VAL A 7 -44.56 8.54 17.45
C VAL A 7 -43.71 9.70 16.92
N ILE A 8 -44.33 10.82 16.54
CA ILE A 8 -43.61 12.02 16.09
C ILE A 8 -42.76 12.60 17.23
N LEU A 9 -43.26 12.61 18.47
CA LEU A 9 -42.48 13.06 19.63
C LEU A 9 -41.26 12.15 19.91
N LEU A 10 -41.40 10.84 19.75
CA LEU A 10 -40.31 9.88 19.89
C LEU A 10 -39.24 10.05 18.81
N VAL A 11 -39.65 10.26 17.55
CA VAL A 11 -38.75 10.51 16.42
C VAL A 11 -38.05 11.87 16.58
N VAL A 12 -38.76 12.90 17.03
CA VAL A 12 -38.18 14.23 17.29
C VAL A 12 -37.21 14.19 18.49
N CYS A 13 -37.51 13.45 19.56
CA CYS A 13 -36.56 13.22 20.66
C CYS A 13 -35.30 12.47 20.19
N PHE A 14 -35.43 11.48 19.31
CA PHE A 14 -34.27 10.76 18.74
C PHE A 14 -33.40 11.66 17.86
N ILE A 15 -34.02 12.57 17.09
CA ILE A 15 -33.31 13.54 16.23
C ILE A 15 -32.63 14.65 17.06
N PHE A 16 -33.23 15.09 18.18
CA PHE A 16 -32.59 16.05 19.09
C PHE A 16 -31.47 15.41 19.95
N LEU A 17 -31.55 14.11 20.25
CA LEU A 17 -30.48 13.38 20.92
C LEU A 17 -29.28 13.06 20.01
N SER A 18 -29.46 13.10 18.67
CA SER A 18 -28.35 12.93 17.72
C SER A 18 -27.52 14.21 17.49
N GLY A 19 -27.90 15.34 18.12
CA GLY A 19 -27.07 16.55 18.21
C GLY A 19 -25.98 16.50 19.30
N CYS A 20 -25.77 15.35 19.96
CA CYS A 20 -24.93 15.20 21.16
C CYS A 20 -23.40 15.11 20.94
N ASN A 21 -22.85 15.33 19.74
CA ASN A 21 -21.39 15.23 19.57
C ASN A 21 -20.61 16.40 20.18
N SER A 22 -21.18 17.62 20.18
CA SER A 22 -20.50 18.83 20.69
C SER A 22 -20.35 18.89 22.22
N LYS A 23 -21.27 18.28 22.96
CA LYS A 23 -21.18 18.22 24.44
C LYS A 23 -20.06 17.30 24.91
N ASN A 24 -19.84 16.19 24.22
CA ASN A 24 -18.80 15.22 24.58
C ASN A 24 -17.40 15.72 24.21
N GLU A 25 -17.26 16.53 23.15
CA GLU A 25 -15.97 17.14 22.79
C GLU A 25 -15.49 18.15 23.84
N ALA A 26 -16.36 19.07 24.27
CA ALA A 26 -16.04 20.03 25.31
C ALA A 26 -15.68 19.36 26.65
N GLU A 27 -16.33 18.24 26.97
CA GLU A 27 -16.01 17.44 28.14
C GLU A 27 -14.58 16.86 28.08
N VAL A 28 -14.18 16.30 26.93
CA VAL A 28 -12.81 15.79 26.72
C VAL A 28 -11.79 16.93 26.81
N GLN A 29 -12.04 18.07 26.18
CA GLN A 29 -11.14 19.22 26.22
C GLN A 29 -10.97 19.75 27.65
N ASN A 30 -12.09 19.92 28.38
CA ASN A 30 -12.06 20.40 29.77
C ASN A 30 -11.33 19.41 30.69
N TYR A 31 -11.60 18.11 30.55
CA TYR A 31 -10.91 17.06 31.32
C TYR A 31 -9.39 17.16 31.16
N ILE A 32 -8.91 17.29 29.93
CA ILE A 32 -7.47 17.39 29.65
C ILE A 32 -6.90 18.70 30.19
N LYS A 33 -7.62 19.81 30.03
CA LYS A 33 -7.20 21.11 30.58
C LYS A 33 -7.09 21.09 32.10
N GLU A 34 -8.07 20.53 32.79
CA GLU A 34 -8.08 20.43 34.26
C GLU A 34 -6.99 19.47 34.77
N LYS A 35 -6.81 18.33 34.11
CA LYS A 35 -5.89 17.29 34.58
C LYS A 35 -4.42 17.58 34.24
N HIS A 36 -4.16 18.09 33.04
CA HIS A 36 -2.81 18.22 32.48
C HIS A 36 -2.39 19.66 32.20
N GLY A 37 -3.30 20.63 32.29
CA GLY A 37 -2.99 22.05 32.12
C GLY A 37 -2.76 22.48 30.67
N ILE A 38 -3.18 21.69 29.69
CA ILE A 38 -2.98 21.97 28.26
C ILE A 38 -4.33 22.09 27.54
N ASP A 39 -4.35 22.93 26.50
CA ASP A 39 -5.49 23.04 25.60
C ASP A 39 -5.30 22.11 24.38
N VAL A 40 -6.33 21.32 24.09
CA VAL A 40 -6.31 20.31 23.01
C VAL A 40 -7.48 20.46 22.06
N ASP A 41 -7.31 19.95 20.85
CA ASP A 41 -8.37 19.67 19.87
C ASP A 41 -8.61 18.17 19.74
N VAL A 42 -9.86 17.76 19.54
CA VAL A 42 -10.19 16.35 19.24
C VAL A 42 -10.03 16.13 17.75
N THR A 43 -8.93 15.50 17.34
CA THR A 43 -8.59 15.30 15.93
C THR A 43 -9.25 14.06 15.32
N LYS A 44 -9.67 13.09 16.15
CA LYS A 44 -10.43 11.92 15.70
C LYS A 44 -11.45 11.48 16.74
N TRP A 45 -12.71 11.48 16.32
CA TRP A 45 -13.83 10.91 17.06
C TRP A 45 -14.09 9.47 16.60
N SER A 46 -13.67 8.49 17.40
CA SER A 46 -13.97 7.08 17.13
C SER A 46 -15.41 6.75 17.53
N SER A 47 -16.05 5.88 16.74
CA SER A 47 -17.40 5.39 17.03
C SER A 47 -17.45 4.63 18.35
N ILE A 48 -18.60 4.64 19.00
CA ILE A 48 -18.83 3.85 20.22
C ILE A 48 -19.01 2.38 19.80
N ASN A 49 -18.17 1.49 20.33
CA ASN A 49 -18.28 0.06 20.03
C ASN A 49 -19.33 -0.61 20.92
N GLU A 50 -20.50 -0.90 20.33
CA GLU A 50 -21.64 -1.51 21.01
C GLU A 50 -21.33 -2.93 21.54
N ASN A 51 -20.43 -3.66 20.88
CA ASN A 51 -20.07 -5.04 21.24
C ASN A 51 -19.11 -5.13 22.43
N ASN A 52 -18.52 -4.02 22.87
CA ASN A 52 -17.59 -3.96 24.01
C ASN A 52 -18.05 -2.97 25.10
N GLY A 53 -19.36 -2.92 25.35
CA GLY A 53 -19.93 -2.06 26.41
C GLY A 53 -19.75 -0.55 26.17
N GLY A 54 -19.53 -0.15 24.93
CA GLY A 54 -19.33 1.25 24.54
C GLY A 54 -17.93 1.80 24.82
N ASN A 55 -16.91 0.94 24.94
CA ASN A 55 -15.52 1.39 25.01
C ASN A 55 -15.09 2.03 23.69
N THR A 56 -14.45 3.20 23.76
CA THR A 56 -13.88 3.86 22.59
C THR A 56 -12.71 4.77 22.98
N TYR A 57 -11.93 5.18 21.98
CA TYR A 57 -10.78 6.07 22.15
C TYR A 57 -10.90 7.27 21.20
N HIS A 58 -10.87 8.47 21.75
CA HIS A 58 -10.76 9.71 20.96
C HIS A 58 -9.31 10.14 20.88
N THR A 59 -8.88 10.57 19.71
CA THR A 59 -7.52 11.12 19.56
C THR A 59 -7.56 12.61 19.77
N VAL A 60 -6.68 13.11 20.63
CA VAL A 60 -6.52 14.53 20.94
C VAL A 60 -5.12 14.99 20.58
N GLN A 61 -5.00 16.27 20.25
CA GLN A 61 -3.75 16.93 19.90
C GLN A 61 -3.68 18.29 20.59
N GLU A 62 -2.52 18.67 21.12
CA GLU A 62 -2.29 20.01 21.68
C GLU A 62 -2.44 21.09 20.59
N LYS A 63 -3.20 22.16 20.90
CA LYS A 63 -3.58 23.19 19.91
C LYS A 63 -2.38 23.85 19.23
N ASP A 64 -1.35 24.17 20.01
CA ASP A 64 -0.17 24.89 19.54
C ASP A 64 1.02 23.96 19.26
N ASN A 65 0.80 22.64 19.28
CA ASN A 65 1.86 21.64 19.13
C ASN A 65 1.31 20.34 18.55
N LYS A 66 1.43 20.18 17.23
CA LYS A 66 0.96 18.97 16.56
C LYS A 66 1.60 17.69 17.12
N TYR A 67 2.86 17.78 17.54
CA TYR A 67 3.67 16.63 17.98
C TYR A 67 3.24 16.03 19.33
N LEU A 68 2.42 16.74 20.11
CA LEU A 68 1.81 16.20 21.32
C LEU A 68 0.40 15.68 21.03
N LYS A 69 0.34 14.39 20.69
CA LYS A 69 -0.89 13.67 20.33
C LYS A 69 -1.02 12.41 21.17
N PHE A 70 -2.22 12.13 21.65
CA PHE A 70 -2.51 10.96 22.48
C PHE A 70 -4.00 10.63 22.46
N ARG A 71 -4.39 9.50 23.07
CA ARG A 71 -5.78 9.06 23.13
C ARG A 71 -6.40 9.28 24.50
N VAL A 72 -7.70 9.55 24.50
CA VAL A 72 -8.56 9.64 25.68
C VAL A 72 -9.55 8.48 25.62
N LYS A 73 -9.55 7.66 26.67
CA LYS A 73 -10.42 6.50 26.79
C LYS A 73 -11.76 6.91 27.37
N VAL A 74 -12.81 6.56 26.65
CA VAL A 74 -14.19 6.82 27.01
C VAL A 74 -14.94 5.49 27.09
N GLN A 75 -15.81 5.35 28.08
CA GLN A 75 -16.59 4.15 28.31
C GLN A 75 -18.07 4.50 28.50
N GLY A 76 -18.95 3.76 27.85
CA GLY A 76 -20.39 3.78 28.11
C GLY A 76 -21.23 3.91 26.85
N PHE A 77 -22.34 3.16 26.82
CA PHE A 77 -23.20 3.01 25.64
C PHE A 77 -24.31 4.08 25.55
N LEU A 78 -24.94 4.42 26.68
CA LEU A 78 -26.02 5.43 26.76
C LEU A 78 -25.56 6.76 27.37
N TYR A 79 -24.57 6.69 28.27
CA TYR A 79 -23.89 7.82 28.89
C TYR A 79 -22.41 7.47 28.89
N SER A 80 -21.64 8.20 28.10
CA SER A 80 -20.20 8.03 27.98
C SER A 80 -19.49 8.82 29.08
N SER A 81 -18.50 8.22 29.75
CA SER A 81 -17.64 8.91 30.71
C SER A 81 -16.17 8.68 30.38
N ILE A 82 -15.34 9.68 30.68
CA ILE A 82 -13.90 9.58 30.52
C ILE A 82 -13.33 8.70 31.65
N VAL A 83 -12.66 7.62 31.29
CA VAL A 83 -12.11 6.64 32.25
C VAL A 83 -10.58 6.69 32.32
N GLY A 84 -9.92 7.37 31.38
CA GLY A 84 -8.48 7.54 31.38
C GLY A 84 -7.96 8.21 30.12
N ASP A 85 -6.65 8.43 30.07
CA ASP A 85 -5.96 9.02 28.94
C ASP A 85 -4.53 8.50 28.85
N GLU A 86 -3.94 8.69 27.68
CA GLU A 86 -2.59 8.22 27.34
C GLU A 86 -1.58 9.37 27.30
N TYR A 87 -1.87 10.49 27.99
CA TYR A 87 -1.03 11.69 27.96
C TYR A 87 0.44 11.41 28.27
N LYS A 88 0.71 10.50 29.22
CA LYS A 88 2.08 10.09 29.57
C LYS A 88 2.86 9.57 28.35
N TYR A 89 2.21 8.81 27.48
CA TYR A 89 2.81 8.24 26.27
C TYR A 89 3.00 9.32 25.21
N GLY A 90 1.97 10.12 24.94
CA GLY A 90 2.09 11.27 24.01
C GLY A 90 3.19 12.23 24.42
N LYS A 91 3.30 12.54 25.72
CA LYS A 91 4.37 13.39 26.26
C LYS A 91 5.75 12.75 26.05
N LYS A 92 5.90 11.46 26.35
CA LYS A 92 7.17 10.74 26.14
C LYS A 92 7.56 10.75 24.66
N THR A 93 6.62 10.48 23.75
CA THR A 93 6.84 10.56 22.30
C THR A 93 7.26 11.97 21.86
N TYR A 94 6.66 13.02 22.43
CA TYR A 94 7.05 14.39 22.13
C TYR A 94 8.48 14.73 22.61
N GLU A 95 8.87 14.24 23.80
CA GLU A 95 10.25 14.37 24.27
C GLU A 95 11.24 13.64 23.34
N GLU A 96 10.92 12.40 22.94
CA GLU A 96 11.72 11.64 21.96
C GLU A 96 11.84 12.37 20.62
N TYR A 97 10.75 13.00 20.16
CA TYR A 97 10.75 13.81 18.95
C TYR A 97 11.73 14.99 19.06
N LYS A 98 11.71 15.75 20.16
CA LYS A 98 12.66 16.86 20.37
C LYS A 98 14.11 16.38 20.34
N GLU A 99 14.41 15.24 20.95
CA GLU A 99 15.75 14.66 20.91
C GLU A 99 16.13 14.17 19.50
N PHE A 100 15.15 13.72 18.71
CA PHE A 100 15.35 13.20 17.36
C PHE A 100 15.43 14.30 16.28
N GLN A 101 15.01 15.53 16.57
CA GLN A 101 15.01 16.65 15.62
C GLN A 101 16.34 16.86 14.84
N PRO A 102 17.53 16.84 15.48
CA PRO A 102 18.78 16.96 14.74
C PRO A 102 18.98 15.84 13.72
N THR A 103 18.48 14.63 14.00
CA THR A 103 18.54 13.50 13.07
C THR A 103 17.55 13.69 11.92
N LEU A 104 16.37 14.28 12.16
CA LEU A 104 15.42 14.62 11.09
C LEU A 104 16.03 15.59 10.06
N GLU A 105 16.86 16.55 10.50
CA GLU A 105 17.60 17.44 9.59
C GLU A 105 18.68 16.70 8.77
N GLU A 106 19.25 15.61 9.28
CA GLU A 106 20.13 14.73 8.49
C GLU A 106 19.34 13.87 7.50
N ILE A 107 18.20 13.32 7.94
CA ILE A 107 17.27 12.54 7.12
C ILE A 107 16.74 13.38 5.94
N LYS A 108 16.52 14.69 6.14
CA LYS A 108 16.16 15.63 5.07
C LYS A 108 17.18 15.68 3.93
N LYS A 109 18.47 15.52 4.21
CA LYS A 109 19.53 15.48 3.19
C LYS A 109 19.45 14.22 2.34
N LEU A 110 18.86 13.15 2.86
CA LEU A 110 18.54 11.93 2.11
C LEU A 110 17.25 12.09 1.27
N GLY A 111 16.59 13.24 1.32
CA GLY A 111 15.36 13.49 0.56
C GLY A 111 14.09 12.95 1.24
N TYR A 112 14.11 12.71 2.55
CA TYR A 112 12.91 12.39 3.33
C TYR A 112 12.58 13.53 4.28
N VAL A 113 11.34 13.97 4.30
CA VAL A 113 10.85 15.10 5.11
C VAL A 113 9.68 14.67 5.96
N GLU A 114 9.38 15.43 7.01
CA GLU A 114 8.16 15.27 7.77
C GLU A 114 6.93 15.59 6.92
N THR A 115 5.79 14.99 7.28
CA THR A 115 4.49 15.37 6.73
C THR A 115 3.98 16.63 7.44
N GLU A 116 3.27 17.49 6.69
CA GLU A 116 2.65 18.67 7.30
C GLU A 116 1.45 18.28 8.17
N GLU A 117 0.66 17.32 7.69
CA GLU A 117 -0.63 16.92 8.26
C GLU A 117 -0.53 15.90 9.40
N GLU A 118 0.60 15.22 9.56
CA GLU A 118 0.77 14.18 10.58
C GLU A 118 2.02 14.42 11.43
N ASN A 119 2.08 13.69 12.54
CA ASN A 119 3.23 13.70 13.40
C ASN A 119 4.28 12.75 12.86
N ALA A 120 5.51 13.23 12.77
CA ALA A 120 6.66 12.43 12.38
C ALA A 120 6.85 11.23 13.30
N LEU A 121 6.69 11.39 14.62
CA LEU A 121 6.77 10.30 15.59
C LEU A 121 5.46 10.08 16.33
N GLN A 122 5.07 8.81 16.48
CA GLN A 122 3.87 8.38 17.19
C GLN A 122 4.20 7.13 18.01
N TYR A 123 3.66 7.02 19.23
CA TYR A 123 3.76 5.76 19.97
C TYR A 123 2.86 4.70 19.33
N MET A 124 3.32 3.46 19.38
CA MET A 124 2.61 2.33 18.83
C MET A 124 1.66 1.71 19.84
N LEU A 125 0.74 0.89 19.33
CA LEU A 125 -0.17 0.08 20.13
C LEU A 125 0.25 -1.39 20.00
N ASP A 126 0.08 -2.17 21.07
CA ASP A 126 0.38 -3.61 21.07
C ASP A 126 -0.64 -4.45 20.27
N ASN A 127 -1.72 -3.82 19.78
CA ASN A 127 -2.73 -4.39 18.91
C ASN A 127 -3.05 -3.40 17.79
N GLU A 128 -3.13 -3.90 16.55
CA GLU A 128 -3.50 -3.10 15.38
C GLU A 128 -4.93 -2.55 15.49
N ASN A 129 -5.81 -3.21 16.27
CA ASN A 129 -7.11 -2.65 16.61
C ASN A 129 -6.95 -1.52 17.64
N PRO A 130 -7.18 -0.25 17.25
CA PRO A 130 -7.00 0.89 18.14
C PRO A 130 -8.01 0.88 19.30
N GLU A 131 -9.09 0.13 19.25
CA GLU A 131 -10.05 0.06 20.36
C GLU A 131 -9.62 -0.91 21.47
N GLU A 132 -8.65 -1.78 21.19
CA GLU A 132 -8.20 -2.84 22.09
C GLU A 132 -6.72 -2.72 22.44
N GLY A 133 -5.92 -2.04 21.61
CA GLY A 133 -4.49 -1.88 21.82
C GLY A 133 -4.13 -0.95 22.96
N SER A 134 -3.19 -1.40 23.78
CA SER A 134 -2.52 -0.61 24.80
C SER A 134 -1.29 0.09 24.22
N PRO A 135 -0.99 1.32 24.67
CA PRO A 135 0.18 2.06 24.20
C PRO A 135 1.47 1.38 24.64
N THR A 136 2.44 1.32 23.73
CA THR A 136 3.78 0.80 23.97
C THR A 136 4.79 1.93 24.04
N ASP A 137 6.03 1.57 24.40
CA ASP A 137 7.18 2.49 24.33
C ASP A 137 7.83 2.51 22.93
N GLU A 138 7.32 1.70 22.00
CA GLU A 138 7.80 1.64 20.61
C GLU A 138 7.19 2.78 19.79
N LEU A 139 7.94 3.23 18.79
CA LEU A 139 7.62 4.39 17.98
C LEU A 139 7.52 4.03 16.50
N LEU A 140 6.50 4.59 15.86
CA LEU A 140 6.38 4.69 14.41
C LEU A 140 6.95 6.04 13.95
N LEU A 141 7.86 6.00 12.99
CA LEU A 141 8.33 7.16 12.25
C LEU A 141 7.61 7.25 10.91
N THR A 142 6.90 8.34 10.64
CA THR A 142 6.26 8.61 9.35
C THR A 142 7.01 9.71 8.62
N LEU A 143 7.48 9.40 7.41
CA LEU A 143 8.21 10.32 6.54
C LEU A 143 7.58 10.38 5.15
N LYS A 144 7.84 11.47 4.46
CA LYS A 144 7.43 11.74 3.09
C LYS A 144 8.65 11.94 2.21
N MET A 145 8.64 11.39 1.00
CA MET A 145 9.70 11.65 0.04
C MET A 145 9.63 13.09 -0.47
N SER A 146 10.77 13.75 -0.61
CA SER A 146 10.87 15.11 -1.15
C SER A 146 10.71 15.14 -2.67
N ASN A 147 11.12 14.05 -3.33
CA ASN A 147 11.06 13.87 -4.77
C ASN A 147 10.38 12.53 -5.07
N GLU A 148 9.95 12.36 -6.32
CA GLU A 148 9.45 11.08 -6.80
C GLU A 148 10.51 9.98 -6.64
N ILE A 149 10.06 8.78 -6.26
CA ILE A 149 10.90 7.59 -6.17
C ILE A 149 11.27 7.11 -7.57
N ASP A 150 12.55 6.84 -7.81
CA ASP A 150 12.99 6.24 -9.06
C ASP A 150 12.93 4.71 -8.96
N PHE A 151 11.77 4.14 -9.28
CA PHE A 151 11.59 2.68 -9.31
C PHE A 151 12.49 1.97 -10.33
N SER A 152 13.10 2.68 -11.29
CA SER A 152 14.10 2.08 -12.19
C SER A 152 15.44 1.83 -11.51
N GLN A 153 15.73 2.56 -10.42
CA GLN A 153 16.92 2.45 -9.59
C GLN A 153 16.61 1.88 -8.19
N LEU A 154 15.53 1.09 -8.10
CA LEU A 154 15.06 0.52 -6.83
C LEU A 154 16.15 -0.28 -6.11
N ASP A 155 16.81 -1.18 -6.84
CA ASP A 155 17.82 -2.11 -6.33
C ASP A 155 19.22 -1.47 -6.17
N SER A 156 19.35 -0.17 -6.45
CA SER A 156 20.61 0.58 -6.45
C SER A 156 20.52 1.86 -5.60
N VAL A 157 20.25 3.01 -6.24
CA VAL A 157 20.27 4.34 -5.62
C VAL A 157 19.20 4.44 -4.53
N GLU A 158 18.02 3.90 -4.79
CA GLU A 158 16.91 3.94 -3.83
C GLU A 158 17.16 3.04 -2.62
N LEU A 159 17.71 1.85 -2.85
CA LEU A 159 18.14 0.95 -1.79
C LEU A 159 19.24 1.59 -0.92
N ASP A 160 20.25 2.21 -1.53
CA ASP A 160 21.33 2.88 -0.82
C ASP A 160 20.83 4.02 0.05
N ARG A 161 19.88 4.80 -0.48
CA ARG A 161 19.23 5.91 0.20
C ARG A 161 18.39 5.44 1.38
N LEU A 162 17.59 4.39 1.20
CA LEU A 162 16.80 3.78 2.27
C LEU A 162 17.69 3.14 3.34
N TYR A 163 18.78 2.49 2.93
CA TYR A 163 19.74 1.89 3.85
C TYR A 163 20.40 2.95 4.74
N ALA A 164 20.81 4.08 4.17
CA ALA A 164 21.34 5.22 4.93
C ALA A 164 20.31 5.77 5.94
N LEU A 165 19.03 5.84 5.56
CA LEU A 165 17.95 6.23 6.46
C LEU A 165 17.82 5.25 7.64
N PHE A 166 17.81 3.94 7.37
CA PHE A 166 17.77 2.92 8.43
C PHE A 166 18.95 3.06 9.39
N GLN A 167 20.16 3.28 8.88
CA GLN A 167 21.35 3.47 9.71
C GLN A 167 21.24 4.72 10.62
N LEU A 168 20.71 5.83 10.12
CA LEU A 168 20.49 7.04 10.91
C LEU A 168 19.47 6.79 12.03
N ILE A 169 18.36 6.12 11.73
CA ILE A 169 17.32 5.77 12.71
C ILE A 169 17.91 4.84 13.79
N GLN A 170 18.53 3.74 13.37
CA GLN A 170 19.11 2.74 14.27
C GLN A 170 20.18 3.31 15.19
N LYS A 171 20.96 4.29 14.73
CA LYS A 171 22.01 4.93 15.52
C LYS A 171 21.44 5.89 16.56
N ASN A 172 20.41 6.64 16.21
CA ASN A 172 19.98 7.81 16.99
C ASN A 172 18.70 7.58 17.81
N ASN A 173 17.85 6.60 17.47
CA ASN A 173 16.69 6.25 18.29
C ASN A 173 16.31 4.76 18.17
N LYS A 174 16.59 3.99 19.24
CA LYS A 174 16.28 2.55 19.31
C LYS A 174 14.81 2.23 19.51
N LYS A 175 13.99 3.21 19.88
CA LYS A 175 12.54 3.02 20.10
C LYS A 175 11.75 3.05 18.80
N ILE A 176 12.32 3.60 17.72
CA ILE A 176 11.70 3.59 16.39
C ILE A 176 11.79 2.16 15.83
N THR A 177 10.71 1.39 15.94
CA THR A 177 10.66 -0.01 15.48
C THR A 177 9.94 -0.15 14.15
N GLU A 178 9.12 0.83 13.77
CA GLU A 178 8.44 0.92 12.49
C GLU A 178 8.72 2.23 11.76
N LEU A 179 8.76 2.16 10.42
CA LEU A 179 8.96 3.31 9.53
C LEU A 179 7.93 3.29 8.40
N GLU A 180 7.09 4.31 8.30
CA GLU A 180 6.21 4.53 7.16
C GLU A 180 6.84 5.56 6.20
N ILE A 181 6.87 5.23 4.90
CA ILE A 181 7.34 6.14 3.85
C ILE A 181 6.20 6.40 2.87
N LYS A 182 5.89 7.70 2.71
CA LYS A 182 4.91 8.21 1.75
C LYS A 182 5.60 8.81 0.53
N ASP A 183 4.93 8.78 -0.61
CA ASP A 183 5.38 9.43 -1.84
C ASP A 183 5.44 10.96 -1.70
N GLN A 184 5.94 11.64 -2.73
CA GLN A 184 6.03 13.10 -2.78
C GLN A 184 4.68 13.84 -2.72
N ASN A 185 3.56 13.13 -2.82
CA ASN A 185 2.21 13.65 -2.69
C ASN A 185 1.57 13.27 -1.34
N GLY A 186 2.28 12.56 -0.45
CA GLY A 186 1.77 12.11 0.84
C GLY A 186 0.94 10.81 0.76
N LYS A 187 0.95 10.10 -0.37
CA LYS A 187 0.30 8.79 -0.50
C LYS A 187 1.23 7.70 0.03
N SER A 188 0.67 6.75 0.76
CA SER A 188 1.41 5.57 1.21
C SER A 188 1.98 4.80 0.02
N LEU A 189 3.26 4.42 0.12
CA LEU A 189 3.92 3.51 -0.83
C LEU A 189 3.69 2.03 -0.49
N GLY A 190 2.91 1.75 0.55
CA GLY A 190 2.73 0.43 1.14
C GLY A 190 2.56 0.49 2.66
N GLY A 191 2.64 -0.67 3.32
CA GLY A 191 2.64 -0.71 4.79
C GLY A 191 3.89 -0.08 5.41
N PRO A 192 3.95 0.05 6.75
CA PRO A 192 5.19 0.41 7.42
C PRO A 192 6.25 -0.70 7.28
N PHE A 193 7.50 -0.30 7.17
CA PHE A 193 8.64 -1.18 7.37
C PHE A 193 8.70 -1.58 8.84
N LYS A 194 8.51 -2.88 9.11
CA LYS A 194 8.57 -3.44 10.46
C LYS A 194 10.00 -3.85 10.83
N ASN A 195 10.28 -3.96 12.12
CA ASN A 195 11.57 -4.41 12.65
C ASN A 195 12.77 -3.56 12.18
N VAL A 196 12.60 -2.23 12.11
CA VAL A 196 13.64 -1.29 11.65
C VAL A 196 14.96 -1.50 12.37
N GLN A 197 14.94 -1.90 13.64
CA GLN A 197 16.14 -2.13 14.45
C GLN A 197 16.90 -3.42 14.12
N ASN A 198 16.26 -4.39 13.47
CA ASN A 198 16.82 -5.72 13.21
C ASN A 198 17.37 -5.86 11.79
N ILE A 199 16.93 -5.03 10.84
CA ILE A 199 17.39 -5.08 9.45
C ILE A 199 18.79 -4.47 9.37
N ILE A 200 19.81 -5.31 9.15
CA ILE A 200 21.22 -4.90 9.23
C ILE A 200 21.92 -4.92 7.87
N THR A 201 21.43 -5.70 6.91
CA THR A 201 22.03 -5.84 5.57
C THR A 201 21.19 -5.15 4.49
N LYS A 202 21.84 -4.80 3.37
CA LYS A 202 21.15 -4.25 2.19
C LYS A 202 20.28 -5.29 1.52
N GLU A 203 20.70 -6.56 1.55
CA GLU A 203 19.97 -7.67 0.96
C GLU A 203 18.64 -7.93 1.68
N GLU A 204 18.66 -7.94 3.03
CA GLU A 204 17.44 -8.03 3.82
C GLU A 204 16.53 -6.82 3.57
N LEU A 205 17.10 -5.62 3.57
CA LEU A 205 16.34 -4.40 3.32
C LEU A 205 15.70 -4.40 1.93
N LEU A 206 16.41 -4.87 0.90
CA LEU A 206 15.87 -4.97 -0.45
C LEU A 206 14.66 -5.92 -0.51
N LEU A 207 14.73 -7.07 0.17
CA LEU A 207 13.61 -8.00 0.25
C LEU A 207 12.41 -7.38 0.96
N THR A 208 12.65 -6.70 2.08
CA THR A 208 11.60 -5.96 2.80
C THR A 208 11.02 -4.86 1.93
N MET A 209 11.84 -4.06 1.26
CA MET A 209 11.42 -2.98 0.36
C MET A 209 10.53 -3.50 -0.78
N LYS A 210 10.92 -4.59 -1.44
CA LYS A 210 10.13 -5.22 -2.53
C LYS A 210 8.78 -5.77 -2.04
N THR A 211 8.72 -6.21 -0.79
CA THR A 211 7.50 -6.74 -0.17
C THR A 211 6.59 -5.61 0.31
N THR A 212 7.13 -4.67 1.08
CA THR A 212 6.40 -3.53 1.64
C THR A 212 5.85 -2.61 0.55
N MET A 213 6.62 -2.37 -0.52
CA MET A 213 6.23 -1.47 -1.61
C MET A 213 5.66 -2.19 -2.84
N SER A 214 5.23 -3.45 -2.70
CA SER A 214 4.89 -4.30 -3.84
C SER A 214 3.82 -3.67 -4.75
N ASP A 215 2.75 -3.11 -4.17
CA ASP A 215 1.69 -2.42 -4.91
C ASP A 215 2.21 -1.23 -5.72
N ALA A 216 3.06 -0.40 -5.13
CA ALA A 216 3.63 0.76 -5.81
C ALA A 216 4.56 0.34 -6.94
N ILE A 217 5.37 -0.70 -6.71
CA ILE A 217 6.26 -1.29 -7.72
C ILE A 217 5.44 -1.92 -8.86
N ASN A 218 4.33 -2.61 -8.55
CA ASN A 218 3.46 -3.22 -9.54
C ASN A 218 2.80 -2.16 -10.44
N LYS A 219 2.30 -1.06 -9.85
CA LYS A 219 1.74 0.07 -10.61
C LYS A 219 2.77 0.73 -11.52
N TYR A 220 3.99 0.97 -11.00
CA TYR A 220 5.08 1.50 -11.81
C TYR A 220 5.39 0.56 -12.99
N TRP A 221 5.49 -0.74 -12.73
CA TRP A 221 5.86 -1.72 -13.73
C TRP A 221 4.80 -1.83 -14.85
N GLU A 222 3.52 -1.86 -14.50
CA GLU A 222 2.42 -1.80 -15.48
C GLU A 222 2.48 -0.51 -16.30
N GLY A 223 2.57 0.65 -15.63
CA GLY A 223 2.64 1.95 -16.28
C GLY A 223 3.84 2.07 -17.22
N TRP A 224 5.00 1.54 -16.81
CA TRP A 224 6.21 1.53 -17.61
C TRP A 224 6.02 0.73 -18.91
N ILE A 225 5.44 -0.48 -18.84
CA ILE A 225 5.17 -1.29 -20.05
C ILE A 225 4.26 -0.51 -21.00
N ARG A 226 3.18 0.09 -20.50
CA ARG A 226 2.21 0.83 -21.32
C ARG A 226 2.79 2.07 -21.98
N THR A 227 3.75 2.75 -21.33
CA THR A 227 4.24 4.07 -21.77
C THR A 227 5.59 4.01 -22.49
N HIS A 228 6.43 3.02 -22.20
CA HIS A 228 7.80 2.91 -22.72
C HIS A 228 7.99 1.79 -23.74
N THR A 229 6.93 1.02 -24.02
CA THR A 229 6.94 -0.01 -25.06
C THR A 229 5.81 0.24 -26.05
N LYS A 230 5.94 -0.32 -27.25
CA LYS A 230 4.85 -0.36 -28.24
C LYS A 230 4.19 -1.73 -28.29
N VAL A 231 4.33 -2.52 -27.24
CA VAL A 231 3.89 -3.92 -27.23
C VAL A 231 2.40 -4.03 -27.51
N GLU A 232 1.56 -3.24 -26.84
CA GLU A 232 0.10 -3.28 -27.02
C GLU A 232 -0.29 -2.80 -28.43
N GLU A 233 0.30 -1.71 -28.92
CA GLU A 233 0.08 -1.16 -30.27
C GLU A 233 0.43 -2.21 -31.34
N ARG A 234 1.66 -2.72 -31.32
CA ARG A 234 2.17 -3.71 -32.29
C ARG A 234 1.36 -5.00 -32.26
N LEU A 235 0.95 -5.47 -31.08
CA LEU A 235 0.10 -6.65 -30.95
C LEU A 235 -1.31 -6.41 -31.51
N HIS A 236 -1.88 -5.21 -31.31
CA HIS A 236 -3.20 -4.88 -31.84
C HIS A 236 -3.21 -4.78 -33.37
N GLU A 237 -2.17 -4.18 -33.96
CA GLU A 237 -2.00 -4.03 -35.41
C GLU A 237 -1.87 -5.36 -36.16
N MET A 238 -1.35 -6.40 -35.51
CA MET A 238 -1.11 -7.70 -36.13
C MET A 238 -2.29 -8.68 -36.05
N GLN A 239 -3.35 -8.32 -35.32
CA GLN A 239 -4.56 -9.15 -35.24
C GLN A 239 -5.15 -9.36 -36.64
N ASN A 240 -5.68 -10.55 -36.87
CA ASN A 240 -6.22 -10.93 -38.18
C ASN A 240 -7.37 -11.94 -38.04
N ASP A 241 -7.80 -12.53 -39.15
CA ASP A 241 -8.89 -13.50 -39.18
C ASP A 241 -8.58 -14.82 -38.46
N ARG A 242 -7.29 -15.15 -38.26
CA ARG A 242 -6.83 -16.37 -37.59
C ARG A 242 -6.69 -16.22 -36.08
N PHE A 243 -6.36 -15.02 -35.58
CA PHE A 243 -6.29 -14.76 -34.14
C PHE A 243 -6.63 -13.31 -33.77
N ALA A 244 -7.12 -13.14 -32.55
CA ALA A 244 -7.33 -11.84 -31.92
C ALA A 244 -6.75 -11.85 -30.50
N ILE A 245 -6.50 -10.67 -29.94
CA ILE A 245 -6.18 -10.52 -28.52
C ILE A 245 -7.49 -10.63 -27.74
N LYS A 246 -7.57 -11.64 -26.87
CA LYS A 246 -8.69 -11.76 -25.93
C LYS A 246 -8.53 -10.77 -24.80
N ASP A 247 -7.32 -10.73 -24.22
CA ASP A 247 -7.01 -9.93 -23.06
C ASP A 247 -5.50 -9.73 -22.91
N ILE A 248 -5.13 -8.66 -22.21
CA ILE A 248 -3.78 -8.37 -21.75
C ILE A 248 -3.89 -8.09 -20.26
N THR A 249 -3.29 -8.96 -19.46
CA THR A 249 -3.39 -8.89 -18.00
C THR A 249 -2.02 -8.84 -17.33
N TYR A 250 -2.00 -8.41 -16.08
CA TYR A 250 -0.80 -8.25 -15.28
C TYR A 250 -0.99 -9.04 -13.99
N ILE A 251 -0.10 -9.99 -13.73
CA ILE A 251 0.00 -10.61 -12.41
C ILE A 251 0.92 -9.74 -11.55
N SER A 252 0.33 -9.11 -10.54
CA SER A 252 1.05 -8.44 -9.45
C SER A 252 1.58 -9.48 -8.45
N SER A 253 2.81 -9.29 -7.97
CA SER A 253 3.38 -10.15 -6.92
C SER A 253 4.50 -9.44 -6.15
N ASP A 254 4.61 -9.76 -4.87
CA ASP A 254 5.72 -9.35 -4.00
C ASP A 254 7.05 -9.95 -4.47
N HIS A 255 7.00 -11.11 -5.13
CA HIS A 255 8.16 -11.72 -5.75
C HIS A 255 8.28 -11.30 -7.22
N GLU A 256 9.40 -10.64 -7.55
CA GLU A 256 9.68 -10.15 -8.90
C GLU A 256 9.61 -11.26 -9.98
N GLY A 257 10.08 -12.47 -9.65
CA GLY A 257 10.02 -13.64 -10.53
C GLY A 257 8.59 -14.12 -10.85
N LEU A 258 7.60 -13.73 -10.04
CA LEU A 258 6.20 -14.11 -10.20
C LEU A 258 5.35 -13.01 -10.84
N ARG A 259 5.84 -11.76 -10.90
CA ARG A 259 5.19 -10.70 -11.69
C ARG A 259 5.23 -11.07 -13.16
N LYS A 260 4.10 -10.99 -13.86
CA LYS A 260 4.01 -11.44 -15.26
C LYS A 260 3.07 -10.58 -16.07
N TYR A 261 3.49 -10.29 -17.30
CA TYR A 261 2.66 -9.68 -18.34
C TYR A 261 2.08 -10.82 -19.16
N ILE A 262 0.78 -10.97 -19.20
CA ILE A 262 0.12 -12.11 -19.84
C ILE A 262 -0.66 -11.61 -21.04
N VAL A 263 -0.28 -12.12 -22.21
CA VAL A 263 -1.04 -11.95 -23.44
C VAL A 263 -1.90 -13.18 -23.66
N ILE A 264 -3.22 -13.00 -23.72
CA ILE A 264 -4.16 -14.07 -24.00
C ILE A 264 -4.62 -13.94 -25.46
N LEU A 265 -4.20 -14.87 -26.31
CA LEU A 265 -4.57 -14.91 -27.72
C LEU A 265 -5.77 -15.84 -27.91
N LYS A 266 -6.81 -15.32 -28.58
CA LYS A 266 -7.96 -16.11 -29.04
C LYS A 266 -7.74 -16.55 -30.47
N LEU A 267 -7.58 -17.85 -30.67
CA LEU A 267 -7.46 -18.47 -31.97
C LEU A 267 -8.85 -18.68 -32.58
N ASN A 268 -9.00 -18.39 -33.87
CA ASN A 268 -10.23 -18.64 -34.61
C ASN A 268 -10.28 -20.07 -35.16
N SER A 269 -9.96 -21.03 -34.30
CA SER A 269 -10.01 -22.47 -34.54
C SER A 269 -10.72 -23.16 -33.38
N ASP A 270 -11.35 -24.30 -33.65
CA ASP A 270 -12.07 -25.06 -32.62
C ASP A 270 -11.09 -25.81 -31.69
N GLY A 271 -9.91 -26.22 -32.22
CA GLY A 271 -8.75 -26.70 -31.45
C GLY A 271 -7.56 -25.73 -31.44
N ILE A 272 -6.78 -25.71 -30.35
CA ILE A 272 -5.63 -24.79 -30.15
C ILE A 272 -4.37 -25.22 -30.95
N PHE A 273 -4.28 -26.49 -31.37
CA PHE A 273 -3.08 -27.08 -31.99
C PHE A 273 -3.33 -27.71 -33.36
N GLU A 274 -4.32 -27.22 -34.10
CA GLU A 274 -4.46 -27.62 -35.50
C GLU A 274 -3.27 -27.06 -36.30
N ASN A 275 -2.53 -27.94 -36.99
CA ASN A 275 -1.35 -27.54 -37.75
C ASN A 275 -1.76 -26.61 -38.90
N ASN A 276 -1.56 -25.31 -38.69
CA ASN A 276 -1.94 -24.24 -39.60
C ASN A 276 -0.70 -23.34 -39.83
N PRO A 277 0.07 -23.54 -40.93
CA PRO A 277 1.33 -22.83 -41.12
C PRO A 277 1.22 -21.30 -41.06
N PRO A 278 0.18 -20.65 -41.66
CA PRO A 278 -0.06 -19.22 -41.45
C PRO A 278 -0.24 -18.78 -39.99
N LEU A 279 -0.88 -19.61 -39.15
CA LEU A 279 -1.03 -19.30 -37.72
C LEU A 279 0.29 -19.43 -36.97
N ILE A 280 1.11 -20.43 -37.31
CA ILE A 280 2.46 -20.59 -36.74
C ILE A 280 3.32 -19.35 -37.04
N GLU A 281 3.27 -18.83 -38.27
CA GLU A 281 3.97 -17.59 -38.64
C GLU A 281 3.50 -16.38 -37.82
N ASP A 282 2.19 -16.24 -37.60
CA ASP A 282 1.65 -15.17 -36.77
C ASP A 282 2.11 -15.26 -35.32
N LEU A 283 2.16 -16.47 -34.75
CA LEU A 283 2.60 -16.70 -33.38
C LEU A 283 4.11 -16.50 -33.20
N ILE A 284 4.91 -16.79 -34.24
CA ILE A 284 6.34 -16.41 -34.29
C ILE A 284 6.46 -14.89 -34.20
N LYS A 285 5.66 -14.13 -34.95
CA LYS A 285 5.67 -12.66 -34.91
C LYS A 285 5.26 -12.14 -33.53
N VAL A 286 4.21 -12.70 -32.92
CA VAL A 286 3.75 -12.30 -31.56
C VAL A 286 4.88 -12.52 -30.57
N THR A 287 5.48 -13.70 -30.59
CA THR A 287 6.59 -14.08 -29.69
C THR A 287 7.81 -13.16 -29.89
N THR A 288 8.09 -12.78 -31.14
CA THR A 288 9.18 -11.86 -31.48
C THR A 288 8.92 -10.45 -30.95
N ILE A 289 7.72 -9.89 -31.17
CA ILE A 289 7.32 -8.58 -30.64
C ILE A 289 7.47 -8.55 -29.11
N LEU A 290 6.98 -9.59 -28.43
CA LEU A 290 7.08 -9.68 -26.97
C LEU A 290 8.54 -9.76 -26.49
N LYS A 291 9.39 -10.52 -27.18
CA LYS A 291 10.82 -10.60 -26.85
C LYS A 291 11.54 -9.26 -27.07
N GLU A 292 11.23 -8.55 -28.14
CA GLU A 292 11.83 -7.26 -28.47
C GLU A 292 11.41 -6.16 -27.49
N GLU A 293 10.10 -6.02 -27.25
CA GLU A 293 9.53 -4.93 -26.45
C GLU A 293 9.69 -5.16 -24.94
N LEU A 294 9.59 -6.42 -24.49
CA LEU A 294 9.61 -6.76 -23.06
C LEU A 294 10.93 -7.38 -22.60
N TYR A 295 11.93 -7.52 -23.48
CA TYR A 295 13.28 -8.09 -23.27
C TYR A 295 13.62 -8.65 -21.86
N ASN A 296 13.80 -7.79 -20.85
CA ASN A 296 14.21 -8.18 -19.50
C ASN A 296 13.04 -8.50 -18.54
N LYS A 297 11.81 -8.22 -18.92
CA LYS A 297 10.60 -8.44 -18.12
C LYS A 297 10.13 -9.90 -18.20
N ASN A 298 9.33 -10.28 -17.21
CA ASN A 298 8.66 -11.57 -17.15
C ASN A 298 7.30 -11.46 -17.85
N TYR A 299 7.05 -12.38 -18.78
CA TYR A 299 5.80 -12.41 -19.53
C TYR A 299 5.41 -13.85 -19.90
N ALA A 300 4.16 -14.05 -20.26
CA ALA A 300 3.62 -15.31 -20.74
C ALA A 300 2.65 -15.07 -21.90
N ILE A 301 2.56 -16.07 -22.77
CA ILE A 301 1.61 -16.14 -23.88
C ILE A 301 0.70 -17.31 -23.57
N ASP A 302 -0.59 -17.00 -23.44
CA ASP A 302 -1.63 -17.99 -23.21
C ASP A 302 -2.55 -18.04 -24.43
N LEU A 303 -2.97 -19.24 -24.80
CA LEU A 303 -3.81 -19.49 -25.96
C LEU A 303 -5.19 -19.93 -25.53
N THR A 304 -6.20 -19.51 -26.28
CA THR A 304 -7.57 -20.01 -26.12
C THR A 304 -8.23 -20.25 -27.47
N ASN A 305 -9.10 -21.25 -27.54
CA ASN A 305 -9.83 -21.57 -28.77
C ASN A 305 -10.96 -20.55 -29.04
N LYS A 306 -11.65 -20.72 -30.17
CA LYS A 306 -12.71 -19.81 -30.64
C LYS A 306 -13.86 -19.61 -29.64
N THR A 307 -14.22 -20.65 -28.89
CA THR A 307 -15.27 -20.60 -27.86
C THR A 307 -14.78 -20.03 -26.53
N GLY A 308 -13.46 -19.94 -26.33
CA GLY A 308 -12.87 -19.51 -25.07
C GLY A 308 -12.87 -20.60 -23.99
N THR A 309 -13.24 -21.84 -24.33
CA THR A 309 -13.43 -22.95 -23.38
C THR A 309 -12.17 -23.76 -23.14
N LEU A 310 -11.23 -23.75 -24.09
CA LEU A 310 -9.90 -24.33 -23.92
C LEU A 310 -8.92 -23.20 -23.62
N TYR A 311 -8.12 -23.37 -22.57
CA TYR A 311 -7.07 -22.43 -22.16
C TYR A 311 -5.76 -23.18 -22.04
N THR A 312 -4.67 -22.60 -22.53
CA THR A 312 -3.36 -23.22 -22.44
C THR A 312 -2.31 -22.17 -22.16
N ALA A 313 -1.60 -22.33 -21.04
CA ALA A 313 -0.36 -21.60 -20.80
C ALA A 313 0.68 -22.14 -21.79
N TRP A 314 1.04 -21.34 -22.81
CA TRP A 314 1.72 -21.86 -23.99
C TRP A 314 3.22 -21.60 -23.97
N LEU A 315 3.64 -20.34 -23.83
CA LEU A 315 5.05 -19.95 -23.77
C LEU A 315 5.32 -18.96 -22.65
N SER A 316 6.43 -19.15 -21.93
CA SER A 316 6.94 -18.18 -20.96
C SER A 316 8.16 -17.42 -21.49
N SER A 317 8.38 -16.23 -20.94
CA SER A 317 9.58 -15.42 -21.22
C SER A 317 10.88 -16.14 -20.89
N LYS A 318 10.87 -17.09 -19.94
CA LYS A 318 12.04 -17.92 -19.62
C LYS A 318 12.39 -18.82 -20.80
N GLU A 319 11.41 -19.55 -21.32
CA GLU A 319 11.62 -20.45 -22.47
C GLU A 319 12.04 -19.67 -23.72
N ILE A 320 11.44 -18.50 -23.96
CA ILE A 320 11.79 -17.64 -25.11
C ILE A 320 13.22 -17.07 -25.01
N LYS A 321 13.72 -16.84 -23.78
CA LYS A 321 15.10 -16.41 -23.52
C LYS A 321 16.11 -17.54 -23.69
N GLU A 322 15.74 -18.75 -23.26
CA GLU A 322 16.60 -19.94 -23.32
C GLU A 322 16.63 -20.57 -24.72
N ALA A 323 15.63 -20.29 -25.56
CA ALA A 323 15.58 -20.80 -26.93
C ALA A 323 16.65 -20.19 -27.85
N ASN A 324 17.34 -21.06 -28.58
CA ASN A 324 18.29 -20.68 -29.63
C ASN A 324 17.60 -19.93 -30.78
N ASN A 325 16.37 -20.35 -31.12
CA ASN A 325 15.58 -19.82 -32.22
C ASN A 325 14.09 -19.81 -31.81
N ILE A 326 13.41 -18.68 -32.04
CA ILE A 326 11.97 -18.53 -31.77
C ILE A 326 11.15 -19.42 -32.70
N GLU A 327 11.54 -19.53 -33.97
CA GLU A 327 10.81 -20.33 -34.95
C GLU A 327 10.76 -21.79 -34.54
N ASP A 328 11.90 -22.36 -34.14
CA ASP A 328 11.98 -23.74 -33.69
C ASP A 328 11.20 -23.96 -32.39
N LEU A 329 11.28 -23.02 -31.43
CA LEU A 329 10.53 -23.06 -30.18
C LEU A 329 9.01 -23.09 -30.44
N VAL A 330 8.52 -22.20 -31.30
CA VAL A 330 7.09 -22.12 -31.63
C VAL A 330 6.65 -23.39 -32.35
N LYS A 331 7.44 -23.92 -33.29
CA LYS A 331 7.14 -25.16 -34.00
C LYS A 331 7.15 -26.39 -33.08
N GLU A 332 8.07 -26.50 -32.14
CA GLU A 332 8.12 -27.59 -31.16
C GLU A 332 6.87 -27.59 -30.26
N ARG A 333 6.42 -26.39 -29.87
CA ARG A 333 5.25 -26.20 -29.01
C ARG A 333 3.92 -26.30 -29.74
N PHE A 334 3.93 -26.31 -31.08
CA PHE A 334 2.82 -26.73 -31.92
C PHE A 334 3.10 -28.15 -32.44
N PRO A 335 2.85 -29.20 -31.64
CA PRO A 335 3.10 -30.54 -32.13
C PRO A 335 2.21 -30.81 -33.35
N ALA A 336 2.85 -31.14 -34.46
CA ALA A 336 2.20 -31.89 -35.52
C ALA A 336 1.78 -33.26 -34.97
N ASN A 337 0.61 -33.73 -35.40
CA ASN A 337 0.24 -35.14 -35.34
C ASN A 337 1.34 -36.04 -35.92
#